data_AF-A0A6N4SP92-F1
#
_entry.id   AF-A0A6N4SP92-F1
#
_cell.length_a   1.000
_cell.length_b   1.000
_cell.length_c   1.000
_cell.angle_alpha   90.00
_cell.angle_beta   90.00
_cell.angle_gamma   90.00
#
_symmetry.space_group_name_H-M   'P 1'
#
loop_
_entity.id
_entity.type
_entity.pdbx_description
1 polymer ?
#
loop_
_entity_poly.entity_id
_entity_poly.type
_entity_poly.pdbx_seq_one_letter_code
_entity_poly.pdbx_strand_id
1 'polypeptide(L)'
;MYKLFYNVYNILGMGGNAGIRGYLIQTIICVLDTFETDNLWRSVTLEPLDESEKVDIRWKYVDDAVKLCQVKSSENIIRHSAAKKWCEELETHSPNASEYELIVIGNVDEKLSTAKDIGNVKIGEIKPLNVQVLIDQASTKIDKYYENKNKPRISSQVRELIVKALTLEFGTSSSLEKKYLGRILTQNF
;
A
#
# COMPACT_ATOMS: atom_id res chain seq x y z
N MET A 1 -18.70 -18.84 -1.71
CA MET A 1 -17.38 -18.29 -2.09
C MET A 1 -17.48 -17.29 -3.25
N TYR A 2 -17.98 -17.66 -4.44
CA TYR A 2 -18.23 -16.72 -5.57
C TYR A 2 -19.12 -15.51 -5.23
N LYS A 3 -20.14 -15.69 -4.39
CA LYS A 3 -21.04 -14.61 -3.93
C LYS A 3 -20.36 -13.57 -3.03
N LEU A 4 -19.28 -13.93 -2.32
CA LEU A 4 -18.51 -12.99 -1.51
C LEU A 4 -17.67 -12.06 -2.40
N PHE A 5 -16.98 -12.63 -3.40
CA PHE A 5 -16.18 -11.86 -4.37
C PHE A 5 -17.01 -10.87 -5.21
N TYR A 6 -18.24 -11.24 -5.57
CA TYR A 6 -19.15 -10.35 -6.31
C TYR A 6 -19.58 -9.12 -5.48
N ASN A 7 -19.67 -9.26 -4.16
CA ASN A 7 -20.00 -8.14 -3.27
C ASN A 7 -18.80 -7.23 -2.99
N VAL A 8 -17.57 -7.74 -2.97
CA VAL A 8 -16.36 -6.89 -2.84
C VAL A 8 -16.22 -5.93 -4.03
N TYR A 9 -16.46 -6.40 -5.26
CA TYR A 9 -16.48 -5.54 -6.45
C TYR A 9 -17.59 -4.48 -6.42
N ASN A 10 -18.76 -4.80 -5.85
CA ASN A 10 -19.90 -3.89 -5.79
C ASN A 10 -19.89 -2.89 -4.62
N ILE A 11 -19.34 -3.25 -3.46
CA ILE A 11 -19.06 -2.28 -2.36
C ILE A 11 -17.94 -1.32 -2.79
N LEU A 12 -17.01 -1.85 -3.59
CA LEU A 12 -16.07 -1.10 -4.42
C LEU A 12 -16.80 0.01 -5.19
N GLY A 13 -17.83 -0.38 -5.95
CA GLY A 13 -18.54 0.29 -7.05
C GLY A 13 -19.05 1.74 -6.94
N MET A 14 -18.82 2.50 -5.87
CA MET A 14 -19.36 3.87 -5.72
C MET A 14 -18.41 5.01 -6.15
N GLY A 15 -17.31 4.67 -6.82
CA GLY A 15 -16.48 5.59 -7.62
C GLY A 15 -16.08 4.89 -8.92
N GLY A 16 -15.75 5.60 -10.00
CA GLY A 16 -15.38 4.96 -11.27
C GLY A 16 -14.33 3.85 -11.08
N ASN A 17 -14.39 2.77 -11.89
CA ASN A 17 -13.59 1.54 -11.77
C ASN A 17 -12.10 1.75 -11.43
N ALA A 18 -11.49 2.87 -11.85
CA ALA A 18 -10.11 3.22 -11.55
C ALA A 18 -9.86 3.64 -10.09
N GLY A 19 -10.76 4.40 -9.47
CA GLY A 19 -10.60 4.89 -8.09
C GLY A 19 -10.68 3.76 -7.07
N ILE A 20 -11.60 2.83 -7.29
CA ILE A 20 -11.78 1.60 -6.51
C ILE A 20 -10.52 0.75 -6.52
N ARG A 21 -9.99 0.55 -7.73
CA ARG A 21 -8.77 -0.23 -7.95
C ARG A 21 -7.57 0.43 -7.28
N GLY A 22 -7.47 1.77 -7.35
CA GLY A 22 -6.45 2.52 -6.64
C GLY A 22 -6.47 2.22 -5.14
N TYR A 23 -7.65 2.32 -4.53
CA TYR A 23 -7.86 2.04 -3.11
C TYR A 23 -7.52 0.61 -2.72
N LEU A 24 -7.94 -0.36 -3.53
CA LEU A 24 -7.63 -1.77 -3.32
C LEU A 24 -6.11 -2.00 -3.34
N ILE A 25 -5.42 -1.42 -4.32
CA ILE A 25 -3.99 -1.62 -4.52
C ILE A 25 -3.18 -0.99 -3.40
N GLN A 26 -3.42 0.27 -3.03
CA GLN A 26 -2.73 0.91 -1.91
C GLN A 26 -2.92 0.13 -0.59
N THR A 27 -4.10 -0.46 -0.40
CA THR A 27 -4.39 -1.30 0.76
C THR A 27 -3.54 -2.58 0.75
N ILE A 28 -3.49 -3.29 -0.38
CA ILE A 28 -2.68 -4.51 -0.51
C ILE A 28 -1.20 -4.19 -0.31
N ILE A 29 -0.72 -3.07 -0.85
CA ILE A 29 0.66 -2.59 -0.68
C ILE A 29 0.96 -2.28 0.79
N CYS A 30 0.06 -1.58 1.48
CA CYS A 30 0.20 -1.34 2.92
C CYS A 30 0.34 -2.66 3.70
N VAL A 31 -0.51 -3.65 3.41
CA VAL A 31 -0.43 -4.98 4.03
C VAL A 31 0.88 -5.69 3.69
N LEU A 32 1.33 -5.63 2.43
CA LEU A 32 2.61 -6.21 1.98
C LEU A 32 3.80 -5.66 2.77
N ASP A 33 3.86 -4.35 2.97
CA ASP A 33 4.99 -3.70 3.63
C ASP A 33 4.94 -3.83 5.16
N THR A 34 3.75 -4.06 5.72
CA THR A 34 3.53 -4.30 7.16
C THR A 34 4.25 -5.56 7.61
N PHE A 35 4.34 -6.57 6.75
CA PHE A 35 4.96 -7.87 7.05
C PHE A 35 6.46 -7.94 6.79
N GLU A 36 7.10 -6.85 6.36
CA GLU A 36 8.55 -6.88 6.17
C GLU A 36 9.32 -6.95 7.48
N THR A 37 10.26 -7.89 7.50
CA THR A 37 10.85 -8.44 8.72
C THR A 37 11.94 -7.56 9.32
N ASP A 38 12.45 -6.62 8.52
CA ASP A 38 13.40 -5.56 8.87
C ASP A 38 12.71 -4.23 9.21
N ASN A 39 11.38 -4.17 9.11
CA ASN A 39 10.63 -2.93 9.25
C ASN A 39 10.27 -2.70 10.74
N LEU A 40 11.07 -1.86 11.43
CA LEU A 40 10.85 -1.44 12.83
C LEU A 40 9.76 -0.35 12.95
N TRP A 41 8.65 -0.52 12.23
CA TRP A 41 7.54 0.41 12.28
C TRP A 41 6.78 0.28 13.61
N ARG A 42 6.45 1.41 14.23
CA ARG A 42 5.60 1.51 15.42
C ARG A 42 4.12 1.56 15.02
N SER A 43 3.83 2.35 13.98
CA SER A 43 2.49 2.42 13.42
C SER A 43 2.46 2.71 11.92
N VAL A 44 1.43 2.21 11.24
CA VAL A 44 1.11 2.59 9.85
C VAL A 44 -0.30 3.14 9.73
N THR A 45 -0.46 4.20 8.92
CA THR A 45 -1.74 4.84 8.64
C THR A 45 -2.01 4.86 7.14
N LEU A 46 -3.16 4.33 6.73
CA LEU A 46 -3.67 4.44 5.36
C LEU A 46 -4.58 5.68 5.27
N GLU A 47 -4.38 6.52 4.26
CA GLU A 47 -5.09 7.81 4.09
C GLU A 47 -5.07 8.69 5.36
N PRO A 48 -3.87 9.12 5.83
CA PRO A 48 -3.77 9.98 7.00
C PRO A 48 -4.48 11.32 6.78
N LEU A 49 -5.45 11.64 7.66
CA LEU A 49 -6.27 12.85 7.57
C LEU A 49 -5.53 14.14 7.94
N ASP A 50 -4.39 14.00 8.63
CA ASP A 50 -3.52 15.09 9.08
C ASP A 50 -2.35 15.36 8.12
N GLU A 51 -2.39 14.78 6.93
CA GLU A 51 -1.40 14.97 5.86
C GLU A 51 -2.08 15.51 4.58
N SER A 52 -1.26 15.83 3.58
CA SER A 52 -1.73 16.11 2.24
C SER A 52 -2.47 14.91 1.64
N GLU A 53 -3.48 15.17 0.79
CA GLU A 53 -4.16 14.15 -0.05
C GLU A 53 -3.23 13.40 -1.02
N LYS A 54 -1.95 13.77 -1.07
CA LYS A 54 -0.92 13.07 -1.85
C LYS A 54 -0.31 11.89 -1.08
N VAL A 55 -0.48 11.82 0.24
CA VAL A 55 0.02 10.76 1.09
C VAL A 55 -1.03 9.65 1.18
N ASP A 56 -0.74 8.51 0.57
CA ASP A 56 -1.65 7.36 0.62
C ASP A 56 -1.33 6.49 1.85
N ILE A 57 -0.05 6.38 2.25
CA ILE A 57 0.40 5.59 3.40
C ILE A 57 1.44 6.37 4.21
N ARG A 58 1.30 6.38 5.54
CA ARG A 58 2.31 6.92 6.47
C ARG A 58 2.81 5.83 7.41
N TRP A 59 4.12 5.70 7.51
CA TRP A 59 4.80 4.86 8.50
C TRP A 59 5.44 5.74 9.56
N LYS A 60 5.26 5.37 10.83
CA LYS A 60 6.02 5.93 11.96
C LYS A 60 6.88 4.84 12.56
N TYR A 61 8.15 5.12 12.73
CA TYR A 61 9.15 4.17 13.22
C TYR A 61 9.40 4.33 14.72
N VAL A 62 10.13 3.38 15.29
CA VAL A 62 10.48 3.37 16.73
C VAL A 62 11.38 4.53 17.14
N ASP A 63 12.15 5.10 16.23
CA ASP A 63 13.03 6.26 16.40
C ASP A 63 12.35 7.60 16.05
N ASP A 64 11.02 7.59 15.94
CA ASP A 64 10.18 8.71 15.51
C ASP A 64 10.41 9.17 14.07
N ALA A 65 11.19 8.45 13.27
CA ALA A 65 11.27 8.69 11.83
C ALA A 65 9.89 8.49 11.18
N VAL A 66 9.62 9.26 10.13
CA VAL A 66 8.37 9.20 9.37
C VAL A 66 8.67 8.95 7.91
N LYS A 67 8.07 7.88 7.34
CA LYS A 67 8.09 7.63 5.90
C LYS A 67 6.70 7.89 5.33
N LEU A 68 6.63 8.72 4.28
CA LEU A 68 5.40 8.98 3.55
C LEU A 68 5.46 8.32 2.17
N CYS A 69 4.42 7.57 1.84
CA CYS A 69 4.34 6.86 0.57
C CYS A 69 3.14 7.33 -0.25
N GLN A 70 3.37 7.44 -1.55
CA GLN A 70 2.30 7.57 -2.54
C GLN A 70 2.27 6.34 -3.43
N VAL A 71 1.08 5.83 -3.72
CA VAL A 71 0.82 4.66 -4.55
C VAL A 71 0.10 5.09 -5.82
N LYS A 72 0.67 4.75 -6.98
CA LYS A 72 0.07 5.03 -8.28
C LYS A 72 -0.06 3.75 -9.08
N SER A 73 -1.26 3.51 -9.61
CA SER A 73 -1.55 2.34 -10.44
C SER A 73 -2.21 2.73 -11.75
N SER A 74 -1.87 2.02 -12.82
CA SER A 74 -2.41 2.29 -14.15
C SER A 74 -2.31 1.08 -15.07
N GLU A 75 -3.34 0.89 -15.89
CA GLU A 75 -3.30 -0.05 -17.03
C GLU A 75 -2.45 0.51 -18.18
N ASN A 76 -2.42 1.84 -18.33
CA ASN A 76 -1.58 2.55 -19.28
C ASN A 76 -0.15 2.71 -18.77
N ILE A 77 0.80 2.90 -19.71
CA ILE A 77 2.20 3.17 -19.39
C ILE A 77 2.33 4.44 -18.53
N ILE A 78 2.90 4.28 -17.34
CA ILE A 78 3.25 5.37 -16.45
C ILE A 78 4.60 5.93 -16.89
N ARG A 79 4.62 7.22 -17.23
CA ARG A 79 5.82 7.89 -17.71
C ARG A 79 6.63 8.49 -16.56
N HIS A 80 7.95 8.55 -16.71
CA HIS A 80 8.83 9.24 -15.78
C HIS A 80 8.40 10.69 -15.53
N SER A 81 7.88 11.40 -16.54
CA SER A 81 7.42 12.79 -16.36
C SER A 81 6.23 12.92 -15.39
N ALA A 82 5.31 11.95 -15.42
CA ALA A 82 4.20 11.90 -14.48
C ALA A 82 4.70 11.55 -13.07
N ALA A 83 5.58 10.53 -12.96
CA ALA A 83 6.21 10.17 -11.70
C ALA A 83 6.97 11.35 -11.06
N LYS A 84 7.74 12.09 -11.86
CA LYS A 84 8.46 13.29 -11.40
C LYS A 84 7.51 14.32 -10.80
N LYS A 85 6.38 14.60 -11.46
CA LYS A 85 5.36 15.52 -10.93
C LYS A 85 4.80 15.04 -9.59
N TRP A 86 4.52 13.74 -9.47
CA TRP A 86 4.01 13.16 -8.23
C TRP A 86 5.02 13.22 -7.09
N CYS A 87 6.30 12.93 -7.36
CA CYS A 87 7.37 13.07 -6.38
C CYS A 87 7.49 14.51 -5.88
N GLU A 88 7.54 15.47 -6.80
CA GLU A 88 7.58 16.91 -6.47
C GLU A 88 6.38 17.34 -5.62
N GLU A 89 5.17 16.88 -5.98
CA GLU A 89 3.95 17.16 -5.22
C GLU A 89 4.00 16.53 -3.80
N LEU A 90 4.49 15.30 -3.66
CA LEU A 90 4.58 14.61 -2.38
C LEU A 90 5.52 15.35 -1.42
N GLU A 91 6.71 15.73 -1.88
CA GLU A 91 7.69 16.47 -1.06
C GLU A 91 7.18 17.86 -0.69
N THR A 92 6.61 18.58 -1.67
CA THR A 92 6.20 19.98 -1.48
C THR A 92 5.04 20.11 -0.49
N HIS A 93 4.10 19.16 -0.50
CA HIS A 93 2.88 19.24 0.32
C HIS A 93 2.99 18.51 1.66
N SER A 94 4.07 17.76 1.90
CA SER A 94 4.29 17.04 3.16
C SER A 94 5.76 17.10 3.61
N PRO A 95 6.33 18.30 3.85
CA PRO A 95 7.79 18.53 3.94
C PRO A 95 8.50 17.93 5.16
N ASN A 96 7.76 17.38 6.13
CA ASN A 96 8.31 16.99 7.43
C ASN A 96 8.57 15.47 7.57
N ALA A 97 8.64 14.73 6.46
CA ALA A 97 9.00 13.31 6.49
C ALA A 97 10.51 13.12 6.50
N SER A 98 10.96 12.05 7.16
CA SER A 98 12.33 11.56 7.09
C SER A 98 12.63 10.91 5.73
N GLU A 99 11.61 10.26 5.15
CA GLU A 99 11.71 9.52 3.90
C GLU A 99 10.44 9.66 3.06
N TYR A 100 10.59 9.64 1.73
CA TYR A 100 9.50 9.61 0.78
C TYR A 100 9.66 8.43 -0.18
N GLU A 101 8.54 7.78 -0.52
CA GLU A 101 8.54 6.66 -1.46
C GLU A 101 7.36 6.74 -2.43
N LEU A 102 7.64 6.65 -3.73
CA LEU A 102 6.62 6.49 -4.77
C LEU A 102 6.57 5.03 -5.18
N ILE A 103 5.43 4.38 -4.95
CA ILE A 103 5.18 2.98 -5.31
C ILE A 103 4.34 2.95 -6.58
N VAL A 104 4.88 2.31 -7.63
CA VAL A 104 4.27 2.29 -8.96
C VAL A 104 3.84 0.87 -9.34
N ILE A 105 2.56 0.72 -9.70
CA ILE A 105 1.93 -0.56 -10.02
C ILE A 105 1.38 -0.53 -11.46
N GLY A 106 2.03 -1.26 -12.36
CA GLY A 106 1.69 -1.31 -13.77
C GLY A 106 2.92 -1.23 -14.67
N ASN A 107 2.68 -0.96 -15.95
CA ASN A 107 3.74 -0.79 -16.93
C ASN A 107 4.32 0.62 -16.84
N VAL A 108 5.64 0.75 -16.98
CA VAL A 108 6.35 2.02 -16.94
C VAL A 108 7.18 2.23 -18.21
N ASP A 109 7.60 3.47 -18.47
CA ASP A 109 8.62 3.73 -19.49
C ASP A 109 10.03 3.30 -19.02
N GLU A 110 10.96 3.16 -19.96
CA GLU A 110 12.33 2.70 -19.70
C GLU A 110 13.10 3.60 -18.71
N LYS A 111 12.80 4.91 -18.75
CA LYS A 111 13.46 5.85 -17.85
C LYS A 111 13.00 5.65 -16.40
N LEU A 112 11.71 5.40 -16.19
CA LEU A 112 11.17 5.11 -14.86
C LEU A 112 11.53 3.69 -14.40
N SER A 113 11.66 2.71 -15.30
CA SER A 113 12.00 1.33 -14.92
C SER A 113 13.40 1.18 -14.31
N THR A 114 14.30 2.11 -14.63
CA THR A 114 15.69 2.12 -14.14
C THR A 114 15.94 3.17 -13.06
N ALA A 115 14.96 4.04 -12.79
CA ALA A 115 15.08 5.06 -11.76
C ALA A 115 15.01 4.43 -10.36
N LYS A 116 16.00 4.74 -9.53
CA LYS A 116 15.98 4.39 -8.09
C LYS A 116 15.34 5.50 -7.25
N ASP A 117 15.53 6.75 -7.67
CA ASP A 117 15.09 7.94 -6.96
C ASP A 117 14.72 9.03 -7.97
N ILE A 118 13.77 9.88 -7.62
CA ILE A 118 13.46 11.13 -8.32
C ILE A 118 13.35 12.25 -7.28
N GLY A 119 14.30 13.19 -7.28
CA GLY A 119 14.41 14.15 -6.17
C GLY A 119 14.87 13.43 -4.90
N ASN A 120 14.23 13.69 -3.75
CA ASN A 120 14.46 12.91 -2.53
C ASN A 120 13.41 11.80 -2.34
N VAL A 121 12.63 11.50 -3.38
CA VAL A 121 11.64 10.42 -3.35
C VAL A 121 12.22 9.15 -3.95
N LYS A 122 12.30 8.11 -3.14
CA LYS A 122 12.69 6.77 -3.58
C LYS A 122 11.60 6.20 -4.48
N ILE A 123 11.99 5.54 -5.56
CA ILE A 123 11.09 4.76 -6.41
C ILE A 123 11.06 3.33 -5.90
N GLY A 124 9.88 2.92 -5.42
CA GLY A 124 9.64 1.55 -4.97
C GLY A 124 9.78 0.55 -6.11
N GLU A 125 9.99 -0.72 -5.77
CA GLU A 125 10.04 -1.80 -6.75
C GLU A 125 8.73 -1.83 -7.57
N ILE A 126 8.86 -1.66 -8.89
CA ILE A 126 7.75 -1.67 -9.84
C ILE A 126 7.14 -3.07 -9.88
N LYS A 127 5.83 -3.13 -9.62
CA LYS A 127 5.07 -4.38 -9.63
C LYS A 127 4.05 -4.37 -10.76
N PRO A 128 3.72 -5.54 -11.34
CA PRO A 128 2.68 -5.61 -12.35
C PRO A 128 1.31 -5.24 -11.75
N LEU A 129 0.43 -4.68 -12.58
CA LEU A 129 -0.97 -4.47 -12.22
C LEU A 129 -1.73 -5.81 -12.25
N ASN A 130 -1.47 -6.66 -11.26
CA ASN A 130 -2.11 -7.95 -11.10
C ASN A 130 -2.40 -8.19 -9.61
N VAL A 131 -3.66 -8.04 -9.23
CA VAL A 131 -4.12 -8.15 -7.84
C VAL A 131 -3.80 -9.51 -7.23
N GLN A 132 -3.95 -10.60 -8.00
CA GLN A 132 -3.67 -11.94 -7.47
C GLN A 132 -2.18 -12.10 -7.15
N VAL A 133 -1.30 -11.60 -8.02
CA VAL A 133 0.15 -11.62 -7.76
C VAL A 133 0.50 -10.84 -6.49
N LEU A 134 -0.12 -9.68 -6.27
CA LEU A 134 0.08 -8.90 -5.05
C LEU A 134 -0.42 -9.65 -3.79
N ILE A 135 -1.57 -10.33 -3.89
CA ILE A 135 -2.11 -11.17 -2.81
C ILE A 135 -1.19 -12.36 -2.51
N ASP A 136 -0.67 -13.01 -3.54
CA ASP A 136 0.23 -14.15 -3.41
C ASP A 136 1.54 -13.72 -2.73
N GLN A 137 2.09 -12.56 -3.14
CA GLN A 137 3.24 -11.95 -2.48
C GLN A 137 2.98 -11.68 -1.00
N ALA A 138 1.81 -11.11 -0.65
CA ALA A 138 1.44 -10.82 0.73
C ALA A 138 1.30 -12.11 1.55
N SER A 139 0.70 -13.13 0.94
CA SER A 139 0.54 -14.45 1.55
C SER A 139 1.88 -15.12 1.86
N THR A 140 2.87 -14.94 0.99
CA THR A 140 4.25 -15.41 1.24
C THR A 140 4.94 -14.60 2.34
N LYS A 141 4.71 -13.29 2.42
CA LYS A 141 5.27 -12.46 3.51
C LYS A 141 4.69 -12.83 4.89
N ILE A 142 3.40 -13.16 4.96
CA ILE A 142 2.80 -13.72 6.19
C ILE A 142 3.53 -14.99 6.62
N ASP A 143 3.84 -15.89 5.68
CA ASP A 143 4.56 -17.12 5.99
C ASP A 143 5.92 -16.84 6.62
N LYS A 144 6.72 -15.96 5.99
CA LYS A 144 8.02 -15.52 6.50
C LYS A 144 7.91 -14.86 7.88
N TYR A 145 6.90 -14.01 8.08
CA TYR A 145 6.66 -13.36 9.37
C TYR A 145 6.40 -14.39 10.48
N TYR A 146 5.59 -15.41 10.21
CA TYR A 146 5.31 -16.49 11.16
C TYR A 146 6.54 -17.34 11.45
N GLU A 147 7.30 -17.72 10.41
CA GLU A 147 8.55 -18.47 10.55
C GLU A 147 9.55 -17.72 11.45
N ASN A 148 9.76 -16.42 11.22
CA ASN A 148 10.67 -15.59 12.00
C ASN A 148 10.25 -15.42 13.47
N LYS A 149 8.95 -15.55 13.77
CA LYS A 149 8.42 -15.52 15.15
C LYS A 149 8.33 -16.91 15.78
N ASN A 150 8.92 -17.94 15.16
CA ASN A 150 8.83 -19.34 15.58
C ASN A 150 7.38 -19.81 15.78
N LYS A 151 6.45 -19.31 14.94
CA LYS A 151 5.03 -19.70 14.97
C LYS A 151 4.78 -20.87 14.00
N PRO A 152 3.73 -21.68 14.23
CA PRO A 152 3.36 -22.75 13.32
C PRO A 152 3.07 -22.21 11.92
N ARG A 153 3.47 -22.96 10.89
CA ARG A 153 3.12 -22.65 9.50
C ARG A 153 1.62 -22.64 9.32
N ILE A 154 1.12 -21.60 8.66
CA ILE A 154 -0.27 -21.48 8.24
C ILE A 154 -0.40 -22.06 6.83
N SER A 155 -1.47 -22.76 6.49
CA SER A 155 -1.67 -23.22 5.11
C SER A 155 -1.79 -22.06 4.12
N SER A 156 -1.37 -22.26 2.87
CA SER A 156 -1.45 -21.23 1.82
C SER A 156 -2.85 -20.65 1.66
N GLN A 157 -3.88 -21.50 1.71
CA GLN A 157 -5.29 -21.09 1.62
C GLN A 157 -5.71 -20.16 2.76
N VAL A 158 -5.26 -20.45 3.99
CA VAL A 158 -5.59 -19.61 5.15
C VAL A 158 -4.84 -18.28 5.08
N ARG A 159 -3.57 -18.26 4.65
CA ARG A 159 -2.82 -17.01 4.46
C ARG A 159 -3.47 -16.11 3.41
N GLU A 160 -3.90 -16.70 2.29
CA GLU A 160 -4.63 -15.98 1.25
C GLU A 160 -5.96 -15.40 1.78
N LEU A 161 -6.69 -16.17 2.59
CA LEU A 161 -7.89 -15.68 3.28
C LEU A 161 -7.58 -14.52 4.23
N ILE A 162 -6.47 -14.57 4.96
CA ILE A 162 -6.04 -13.47 5.84
C ILE A 162 -5.78 -12.21 5.02
N VAL A 163 -5.00 -12.29 3.93
CA VAL A 163 -4.74 -11.13 3.06
C VAL A 163 -6.04 -10.55 2.50
N LYS A 164 -6.94 -11.42 2.01
CA LYS A 164 -8.24 -11.00 1.48
C LYS A 164 -9.13 -10.35 2.54
N ALA A 165 -9.16 -10.91 3.75
CA ALA A 165 -9.92 -10.37 4.87
C ALA A 165 -9.37 -9.03 5.35
N LEU A 166 -8.05 -8.91 5.48
CA LEU A 166 -7.39 -7.64 5.81
C LEU A 166 -7.67 -6.58 4.74
N THR A 167 -7.50 -6.95 3.46
CA THR A 167 -7.79 -6.05 2.33
C THR A 167 -9.24 -5.60 2.33
N LEU A 168 -10.17 -6.51 2.64
CA LEU A 168 -11.59 -6.18 2.76
C LEU A 168 -11.84 -5.25 3.95
N GLU A 169 -11.32 -5.58 5.13
CA GLU A 169 -11.49 -4.78 6.35
C GLU A 169 -10.98 -3.35 6.16
N PHE A 170 -9.77 -3.18 5.61
CA PHE A 170 -9.24 -1.85 5.30
C PHE A 170 -10.09 -1.14 4.22
N GLY A 171 -10.61 -1.87 3.23
CA GLY A 171 -11.47 -1.37 2.14
C GLY A 171 -12.89 -0.95 2.50
N THR A 172 -13.58 -1.73 3.33
CA THR A 172 -14.94 -1.42 3.76
C THR A 172 -14.93 -0.31 4.78
N SER A 173 -13.96 -0.34 5.68
CA SER A 173 -13.92 0.61 6.76
C SER A 173 -13.58 2.00 6.16
N SER A 174 -12.75 2.13 5.12
CA SER A 174 -12.38 3.43 4.53
C SER A 174 -13.47 4.12 3.71
N SER A 175 -14.40 3.36 3.14
CA SER A 175 -15.53 3.90 2.36
C SER A 175 -16.68 4.42 3.24
N LEU A 176 -16.80 3.93 4.48
CA LEU A 176 -17.86 4.29 5.43
C LEU A 176 -17.50 5.44 6.39
N GLU A 177 -16.22 5.76 6.59
CA GLU A 177 -15.78 6.68 7.66
C GLU A 177 -14.82 7.79 7.19
N LYS A 178 -15.21 8.56 6.17
CA LYS A 178 -14.50 9.80 5.78
C LYS A 178 -14.47 10.90 6.86
N LYS A 179 -14.91 10.63 8.10
CA LYS A 179 -15.13 11.69 9.11
C LYS A 179 -14.33 11.59 10.40
N TYR A 180 -13.68 10.49 10.79
CA TYR A 180 -13.09 10.47 12.14
C TYR A 180 -11.72 9.84 12.43
N LEU A 181 -11.13 8.93 11.67
CA LEU A 181 -9.83 8.37 12.09
C LEU A 181 -8.97 7.96 10.89
N GLY A 182 -7.79 8.57 10.72
CA GLY A 182 -6.70 7.91 10.01
C GLY A 182 -6.43 6.59 10.74
N ARG A 183 -6.51 5.45 10.04
CA ARG A 183 -6.52 4.14 10.71
C ARG A 183 -5.12 3.65 10.99
N ILE A 184 -4.82 3.51 12.27
CA ILE A 184 -3.49 3.18 12.78
C ILE A 184 -3.45 1.67 13.05
N LEU A 185 -2.65 0.92 12.29
CA LEU A 185 -2.13 -0.35 12.80
C LEU A 185 -1.00 -0.02 13.75
N THR A 186 -1.03 -0.59 14.94
CA THR A 186 0.05 -0.52 15.92
C THR A 186 0.64 -1.90 16.10
N GLN A 187 1.97 -2.00 16.13
CA GLN A 187 2.59 -3.23 16.64
C GLN A 187 2.32 -3.27 18.15
N ASN A 188 1.51 -4.23 18.60
CA ASN A 188 1.48 -4.58 20.01
C ASN A 188 2.77 -5.35 20.30
N PHE A 189 3.68 -4.72 21.07
CA PHE A 189 4.92 -5.34 21.55
C PHE A 189 4.65 -6.53 22.46
#